data_AF-A0A9D9DAL0-F1
#
_entry.id   AF-A0A9D9DAL0-F1
#
_cell.length_a   1.000
_cell.length_b   1.000
_cell.length_c   1.000
_cell.angle_alpha   90.00
_cell.angle_beta   90.00
_cell.angle_gamma   90.00
#
_symmetry.space_group_name_H-M   'P 1'
#
loop_
_entity.id
_entity.type
_entity.pdbx_description
1 polymer ?
#
loop_
_entity_poly.entity_id
_entity_poly.type
_entity_poly.pdbx_seq_one_letter_code
_entity_poly.pdbx_strand_id
1 'polypeptide(L)'
;MKSLKLCLTWLVISLLVTLLCSVFTFLQKINFESAVNVLFTASTAMFSVSMGVIAAFSFKEVTAPRLKARILKEIDRVKHNLLFTYALAAFLLIAFFISNSITAAAIGPVTFKFTYFIITYLCLTILNYTLNFLALQNLRRDIEEYAERHTGA
;
A
#
# COMPACT_ATOMS: atom_id res chain seq x y z
N MET A 1 9.67 13.65 1.54
CA MET A 1 9.09 14.14 0.27
C MET A 1 8.87 13.06 -0.80
N LYS A 2 9.80 12.14 -1.09
CA LYS A 2 9.58 11.10 -2.14
C LYS A 2 8.45 10.09 -1.82
N SER A 3 8.28 9.70 -0.55
CA SER A 3 7.19 8.81 -0.12
C SER A 3 5.81 9.43 -0.29
N LEU A 4 5.66 10.69 0.16
CA LEU A 4 4.42 11.46 -0.01
C LEU A 4 4.02 11.58 -1.49
N LYS A 5 5.01 11.85 -2.37
CA LYS A 5 4.77 11.92 -3.82
C LYS A 5 4.24 10.60 -4.40
N LEU A 6 4.82 9.46 -4.01
CA LEU A 6 4.34 8.14 -4.46
C LEU A 6 2.89 7.89 -4.01
N CYS A 7 2.58 8.17 -2.75
CA CYS A 7 1.22 7.99 -2.25
C CYS A 7 0.23 8.91 -2.97
N LEU A 8 0.60 10.16 -3.24
CA LEU A 8 -0.20 11.09 -4.03
C LEU A 8 -0.41 10.57 -5.46
N THR A 9 0.62 9.99 -6.08
CA THR A 9 0.50 9.36 -7.40
C THR A 9 -0.49 8.20 -7.37
N TRP A 10 -0.43 7.31 -6.38
CA TRP A 10 -1.38 6.21 -6.25
C TRP A 10 -2.83 6.70 -6.03
N LEU A 11 -3.00 7.77 -5.25
CA LEU A 11 -4.30 8.41 -5.04
C LEU A 11 -4.85 9.03 -6.33
N VAL A 12 -4.01 9.72 -7.10
CA VAL A 12 -4.41 10.28 -8.40
C VAL A 12 -4.77 9.18 -9.39
N ILE A 13 -4.00 8.08 -9.44
CA ILE A 13 -4.31 6.93 -10.29
C ILE A 13 -5.65 6.30 -9.90
N SER A 14 -5.91 6.09 -8.61
CA SER A 14 -7.19 5.52 -8.17
C SER A 14 -8.37 6.44 -8.51
N LEU A 15 -8.18 7.76 -8.44
CA LEU A 15 -9.18 8.74 -8.85
C LEU A 15 -9.48 8.68 -10.36
N LEU A 16 -8.43 8.60 -11.19
CA LEU A 16 -8.58 8.48 -12.65
C LEU A 16 -9.29 7.18 -13.06
N VAL A 17 -8.90 6.05 -12.47
CA VAL A 17 -9.53 4.75 -12.74
C VAL A 17 -11.00 4.76 -12.32
N THR A 18 -11.33 5.42 -11.20
CA THR A 18 -12.72 5.55 -10.77
C THR A 18 -13.55 6.35 -11.77
N LEU A 19 -12.98 7.42 -12.31
CA LEU A 19 -13.62 8.27 -13.30
C LEU A 19 -13.86 7.49 -14.62
N LEU A 20 -12.91 6.64 -15.02
CA LEU A 20 -13.10 5.70 -16.14
C LEU A 20 -14.23 4.69 -15.86
N CYS A 21 -14.23 4.06 -14.68
CA CYS A 21 -15.27 3.11 -14.28
C CYS A 21 -16.66 3.75 -14.21
N SER A 22 -16.77 5.05 -13.87
CA SER A 22 -18.06 5.75 -13.82
C SER A 22 -18.73 5.94 -15.19
N VAL A 23 -17.99 5.81 -16.30
CA VAL A 23 -18.55 5.84 -17.67
C VAL A 23 -19.25 4.52 -18.01
N PHE A 24 -18.84 3.40 -17.40
CA PHE A 24 -19.42 2.09 -17.65
C PHE A 24 -20.65 1.86 -16.77
N THR A 25 -21.83 2.25 -17.28
CA THR A 25 -23.13 2.12 -16.60
C THR A 25 -23.49 0.68 -16.19
N PHE A 26 -22.95 -0.35 -16.86
CA PHE A 26 -23.14 -1.76 -16.50
C PHE A 26 -22.55 -2.11 -15.12
N LEU A 27 -21.41 -1.53 -14.75
CA LEU A 27 -20.75 -1.81 -13.46
C LEU A 27 -21.55 -1.27 -12.27
N GLN A 28 -22.44 -0.30 -12.50
CA GLN A 28 -23.21 0.37 -11.45
C GLN A 28 -24.24 -0.52 -10.74
N LYS A 29 -24.66 -1.64 -11.34
CA LYS A 29 -25.65 -2.55 -10.74
C LYS A 29 -25.05 -3.57 -9.77
N ILE A 30 -23.73 -3.69 -9.72
CA ILE A 30 -23.06 -4.70 -8.89
C ILE A 30 -22.81 -4.13 -7.49
N ASN A 31 -23.22 -4.87 -6.44
CA ASN A 31 -22.87 -4.54 -5.06
C ASN A 31 -21.46 -5.07 -4.74
N PHE A 32 -20.53 -4.16 -4.46
CA PHE A 32 -19.13 -4.49 -4.17
C PHE A 32 -18.73 -4.33 -2.70
N GLU A 33 -19.67 -4.17 -1.78
CA GLU A 33 -19.36 -4.03 -0.34
C GLU A 33 -18.56 -5.21 0.21
N SER A 34 -18.91 -6.43 -0.17
CA SER A 34 -18.16 -7.64 0.21
C SER A 34 -16.72 -7.60 -0.31
N ALA A 35 -16.51 -7.10 -1.53
CA ALA A 35 -15.17 -6.97 -2.12
C ALA A 35 -14.32 -5.94 -1.37
N VAL A 36 -14.89 -4.82 -0.93
CA VAL A 36 -14.19 -3.81 -0.10
C VAL A 36 -13.66 -4.45 1.18
N ASN A 37 -14.51 -5.20 1.90
CA ASN A 37 -14.11 -5.85 3.15
C ASN A 37 -13.00 -6.89 2.95
N VAL A 38 -13.12 -7.72 1.90
CA VAL A 38 -12.10 -8.73 1.56
C VAL A 38 -10.78 -8.07 1.20
N LEU A 39 -10.80 -7.03 0.35
CA LEU A 39 -9.59 -6.31 -0.07
C LEU A 39 -8.95 -5.56 1.11
N PHE A 40 -9.74 -4.97 2.00
CA PHE A 40 -9.20 -4.31 3.18
C PHE A 40 -8.54 -5.31 4.15
N THR A 41 -9.15 -6.48 4.32
CA THR A 41 -8.58 -7.57 5.13
C THR A 41 -7.25 -8.05 4.54
N ALA A 42 -7.22 -8.28 3.22
CA ALA A 42 -5.99 -8.68 2.52
C ALA A 42 -4.88 -7.61 2.62
N SER A 43 -5.24 -6.33 2.46
CA SER A 43 -4.34 -5.19 2.66
C SER A 43 -3.76 -5.15 4.07
N THR A 44 -4.59 -5.39 5.09
CA THR A 44 -4.19 -5.43 6.50
C THR A 44 -3.23 -6.58 6.79
N ALA A 45 -3.49 -7.76 6.23
CA ALA A 45 -2.59 -8.91 6.35
C ALA A 45 -1.22 -8.62 5.71
N MET A 46 -1.20 -8.09 4.49
CA MET A 46 0.03 -7.73 3.78
C MET A 46 0.82 -6.63 4.49
N PHE A 47 0.13 -5.62 5.03
CA PHE A 47 0.74 -4.57 5.86
C PHE A 47 1.43 -5.17 7.09
N SER A 48 0.73 -6.05 7.81
CA SER A 48 1.24 -6.68 9.03
C SER A 48 2.47 -7.55 8.75
N VAL A 49 2.42 -8.36 7.68
CA VAL A 49 3.55 -9.18 7.23
C VAL A 49 4.75 -8.30 6.85
N SER A 50 4.52 -7.22 6.09
CA SER A 50 5.59 -6.30 5.68
C SER A 50 6.26 -5.62 6.88
N MET A 51 5.48 -5.16 7.86
CA MET A 51 5.99 -4.57 9.10
C MET A 51 6.75 -5.59 9.95
N GLY A 52 6.27 -6.84 10.00
CA GLY A 52 6.95 -7.94 10.69
C GLY A 52 8.34 -8.22 10.10
N VAL A 53 8.47 -8.24 8.77
CA VAL A 53 9.78 -8.38 8.11
C VAL A 53 10.69 -7.20 8.44
N ILE A 54 10.18 -5.96 8.38
CA ILE A 54 10.96 -4.77 8.77
C ILE A 54 11.43 -4.86 10.21
N ALA A 55 10.59 -5.32 11.14
CA ALA A 55 10.96 -5.47 12.55
C ALA A 55 12.00 -6.57 12.78
N ALA A 56 12.00 -7.63 11.96
CA ALA A 56 12.96 -8.73 12.04
C ALA A 56 14.34 -8.41 11.46
N PHE A 57 14.50 -7.28 10.76
CA PHE A 57 15.80 -6.88 10.22
C PHE A 57 16.81 -6.56 11.32
N SER A 58 17.93 -7.27 11.31
CA SER A 58 19.10 -6.98 12.15
C SER A 58 20.26 -6.50 11.27
N PHE A 59 20.85 -5.35 11.61
CA PHE A 59 22.04 -4.80 10.93
C PHE A 59 23.30 -4.98 11.76
N LYS A 60 23.37 -6.05 12.57
CA LYS A 60 24.53 -6.33 13.41
C LYS A 60 25.77 -6.66 12.57
N GLU A 61 25.57 -7.28 11.41
CA GLU A 61 26.62 -7.75 10.50
C GLU A 61 27.13 -6.67 9.54
N VAL A 62 26.43 -5.53 9.44
CA VAL A 62 26.88 -4.40 8.61
C VAL A 62 27.93 -3.59 9.38
N THR A 63 29.20 -3.91 9.17
CA THR A 63 30.36 -3.29 9.84
C THR A 63 30.65 -1.87 9.35
N ALA A 64 30.28 -1.52 8.12
CA ALA A 64 30.48 -0.19 7.56
C ALA A 64 29.40 0.81 8.07
N PRO A 65 29.74 1.77 8.95
CA PRO A 65 28.74 2.62 9.61
C PRO A 65 27.98 3.54 8.64
N ARG A 66 28.65 4.02 7.58
CA ARG A 66 28.00 4.84 6.53
C ARG A 66 26.96 4.04 5.74
N LEU A 67 27.25 2.77 5.43
CA LEU A 67 26.32 1.90 4.71
C LEU A 67 25.12 1.55 5.59
N LYS A 68 25.38 1.18 6.85
CA LYS A 68 24.36 0.90 7.86
C LYS A 68 23.39 2.08 8.05
N ALA A 69 23.91 3.31 8.18
CA ALA A 69 23.09 4.51 8.30
C ALA A 69 22.20 4.74 7.07
N ARG A 70 22.72 4.46 5.86
CA ARG A 70 21.96 4.58 4.61
C ARG A 70 20.83 3.55 4.51
N ILE A 71 21.11 2.29 4.87
CA ILE A 71 20.12 1.20 4.88
C ILE A 71 19.00 1.51 5.88
N LEU A 72 19.36 1.88 7.11
CA LEU A 72 18.39 2.25 8.15
C LEU A 72 17.48 3.40 7.69
N LYS A 73 18.05 4.43 7.05
CA LYS A 73 17.28 5.56 6.53
C LYS A 73 16.27 5.14 5.46
N GLU A 74 16.65 4.24 4.54
CA GLU A 74 15.71 3.75 3.52
C GLU A 74 14.65 2.83 4.10
N ILE A 75 14.99 1.98 5.08
CA ILE A 75 14.02 1.12 5.77
C ILE A 75 13.02 1.95 6.58
N ASP A 76 13.49 2.96 7.30
CA ASP A 76 12.60 3.90 7.97
C ASP A 76 11.68 4.59 6.96
N ARG A 77 12.20 5.00 5.81
CA ARG A 77 11.38 5.59 4.75
C ARG A 77 10.31 4.63 4.23
N VAL A 78 10.64 3.36 4.00
CA VAL A 78 9.67 2.33 3.58
C VAL A 78 8.62 2.11 4.67
N LYS A 79 9.05 1.96 5.93
CA LYS A 79 8.17 1.82 7.10
C LYS A 79 7.16 2.96 7.19
N HIS A 80 7.62 4.22 7.10
CA HIS A 80 6.72 5.38 7.13
C HIS A 80 5.75 5.39 5.93
N ASN A 81 6.20 4.96 4.75
CA ASN A 81 5.35 4.86 3.57
C ASN A 81 4.24 3.80 3.75
N LEU A 82 4.58 2.62 4.28
CA LEU A 82 3.62 1.57 4.59
C LEU A 82 2.60 2.04 5.63
N LEU A 83 3.06 2.64 6.73
CA LEU A 83 2.19 3.20 7.77
C LEU A 83 1.23 4.25 7.22
N PHE A 84 1.74 5.18 6.40
CA PHE A 84 0.91 6.22 5.82
C PHE A 84 -0.14 5.66 4.86
N THR A 85 0.25 4.73 3.99
CA THR A 85 -0.67 4.11 3.02
C THR A 85 -1.75 3.31 3.73
N TYR A 86 -1.40 2.62 4.83
CA TYR A 86 -2.33 1.86 5.66
C TYR A 86 -3.30 2.78 6.42
N ALA A 87 -2.78 3.84 7.04
CA ALA A 87 -3.61 4.83 7.73
C ALA A 87 -4.62 5.48 6.76
N LEU A 88 -4.20 5.80 5.54
CA LEU A 88 -5.08 6.31 4.50
C LEU A 88 -6.12 5.28 4.06
N ALA A 89 -5.73 4.01 3.89
CA ALA A 89 -6.68 2.93 3.58
C ALA A 89 -7.74 2.77 4.68
N ALA A 90 -7.33 2.81 5.95
CA ALA A 90 -8.22 2.73 7.10
C ALA A 90 -9.15 3.94 7.17
N PHE A 91 -8.63 5.15 6.94
CA PHE A 91 -9.44 6.36 6.88
C PHE A 91 -10.49 6.31 5.78
N LEU A 92 -10.11 5.85 4.57
CA LEU A 92 -11.04 5.68 3.45
C LEU A 92 -12.12 4.63 3.75
N LEU A 93 -11.77 3.55 4.46
CA LEU A 93 -12.75 2.56 4.89
C LEU A 93 -13.73 3.14 5.92
N ILE A 94 -13.25 3.92 6.90
CA ILE A 94 -14.14 4.60 7.85
C ILE A 94 -15.07 5.56 7.10
N ALA A 95 -14.51 6.35 6.18
CA ALA A 95 -15.29 7.23 5.32
C ALA A 95 -16.31 6.45 4.48
N PHE A 96 -16.02 5.20 4.09
CA PHE A 96 -16.95 4.35 3.34
C PHE A 96 -18.19 4.01 4.15
N PHE A 97 -17.99 3.53 5.37
CA PHE A 97 -19.08 3.16 6.26
C PHE A 97 -19.93 4.38 6.66
N ILE A 98 -19.31 5.55 6.81
CA ILE A 98 -20.03 6.81 7.06
C ILE A 98 -20.72 7.32 5.78
N SER A 99 -20.10 7.19 4.62
CA SER A 99 -20.60 7.68 3.32
C SER A 99 -21.66 6.79 2.69
N ASN A 100 -21.87 5.55 3.13
CA ASN A 100 -23.07 4.80 2.74
C ASN A 100 -24.38 5.50 3.19
N SER A 101 -24.27 6.59 3.99
CA SER A 101 -25.35 7.55 4.30
C SER A 101 -25.51 8.69 3.28
N ILE A 102 -24.55 8.89 2.38
CA ILE A 102 -24.46 10.04 1.47
C ILE A 102 -24.68 9.56 0.05
N THR A 103 -25.79 10.01 -0.55
CA THR A 103 -26.18 9.70 -1.92
C THR A 103 -25.07 10.05 -2.92
N ALA A 104 -24.84 9.17 -3.90
CA ALA A 104 -23.86 9.37 -4.96
C ALA A 104 -24.05 10.73 -5.64
N ALA A 105 -22.97 11.52 -5.75
CA ALA A 105 -23.00 12.74 -6.53
C ALA A 105 -23.16 12.36 -8.02
N ALA A 106 -24.32 12.67 -8.59
CA ALA A 106 -24.60 12.51 -10.01
C ALA A 106 -24.34 13.84 -10.72
N ILE A 107 -23.45 13.83 -11.72
CA ILE A 107 -23.27 14.94 -12.66
C ILE A 107 -23.64 14.39 -14.04
N GLY A 108 -24.90 14.58 -14.44
CA GLY A 108 -25.42 14.01 -15.69
C GLY A 108 -25.48 12.48 -15.66
N PRO A 109 -25.13 11.75 -16.74
CA PRO A 109 -25.13 10.28 -16.76
C PRO A 109 -23.98 9.65 -15.96
N VAL A 110 -23.07 10.46 -15.41
CA VAL A 110 -21.91 10.01 -14.66
C VAL A 110 -22.22 10.04 -13.17
N THR A 111 -22.28 8.85 -12.57
CA THR A 111 -22.50 8.65 -11.14
C THR A 111 -21.19 8.20 -10.50
N PHE A 112 -20.60 9.07 -9.69
CA PHE A 112 -19.38 8.73 -8.96
C PHE A 112 -19.74 7.89 -7.73
N LYS A 113 -19.29 6.64 -7.71
CA LYS A 113 -19.45 5.76 -6.54
C LYS A 113 -18.14 5.67 -5.77
N PHE A 114 -18.18 6.10 -4.52
CA PHE A 114 -17.04 6.04 -3.60
C PHE A 114 -16.50 4.60 -3.43
N THR A 115 -17.37 3.59 -3.56
CA THR A 115 -17.00 2.17 -3.54
C THR A 115 -15.91 1.82 -4.56
N TYR A 116 -16.00 2.32 -5.80
CA TYR A 116 -15.00 2.02 -6.85
C TYR A 116 -13.64 2.65 -6.57
N PHE A 117 -13.67 3.85 -6.00
CA PHE A 117 -12.46 4.54 -5.56
C PHE A 117 -11.72 3.74 -4.51
N ILE A 118 -12.44 3.27 -3.50
CA ILE A 118 -11.85 2.47 -2.42
C ILE A 118 -11.30 1.14 -2.95
N ILE A 119 -12.07 0.41 -3.76
CA ILE A 119 -11.62 -0.87 -4.32
C ILE A 119 -10.32 -0.68 -5.10
N THR A 120 -10.29 0.33 -5.97
CA THR A 120 -9.10 0.61 -6.76
C THR A 120 -7.91 0.98 -5.87
N TYR A 121 -8.13 1.87 -4.89
CA TYR A 121 -7.09 2.27 -3.96
C TYR A 121 -6.56 1.08 -3.14
N LEU A 122 -7.42 0.17 -2.69
CA LEU A 122 -7.04 -1.03 -1.95
C LEU A 122 -6.22 -2.01 -2.82
N CYS A 123 -6.63 -2.24 -4.07
CA CYS A 123 -5.85 -3.06 -5.01
C CYS A 123 -4.44 -2.49 -5.23
N LEU A 124 -4.33 -1.19 -5.47
CA LEU A 124 -3.03 -0.51 -5.65
C LEU A 124 -2.20 -0.55 -4.36
N THR A 125 -2.85 -0.44 -3.20
CA THR A 125 -2.20 -0.54 -1.89
C THR A 125 -1.62 -1.93 -1.66
N ILE A 126 -2.38 -2.99 -1.95
CA ILE A 126 -1.91 -4.38 -1.87
C ILE A 126 -0.70 -4.58 -2.77
N LEU A 127 -0.78 -4.16 -4.04
CA LEU A 127 0.36 -4.26 -4.98
C LEU A 127 1.59 -3.53 -4.46
N ASN A 128 1.42 -2.31 -3.94
CA ASN A 128 2.52 -1.55 -3.35
C ASN A 128 3.12 -2.28 -2.13
N TYR A 129 2.32 -2.92 -1.28
CA TYR A 129 2.84 -3.73 -0.17
C TYR A 129 3.61 -4.94 -0.67
N THR A 130 3.09 -5.68 -1.65
CA THR A 130 3.77 -6.83 -2.24
C THR A 130 5.13 -6.45 -2.84
N LEU A 131 5.21 -5.34 -3.58
CA LEU A 131 6.46 -4.87 -4.16
C LEU A 131 7.48 -4.46 -3.10
N ASN A 132 7.06 -3.72 -2.07
CA ASN A 132 7.95 -3.34 -0.97
C ASN A 132 8.41 -4.55 -0.16
N PHE A 133 7.52 -5.52 0.07
CA PHE A 133 7.84 -6.77 0.74
C PHE A 133 8.90 -7.56 -0.03
N LEU A 134 8.72 -7.75 -1.34
CA LEU A 134 9.69 -8.47 -2.17
C LEU A 134 11.05 -7.77 -2.19
N ALA A 135 11.07 -6.44 -2.29
CA ALA A 135 12.30 -5.66 -2.24
C ALA A 135 13.02 -5.79 -0.89
N LEU A 136 12.27 -5.81 0.22
CA LEU A 136 12.83 -6.05 1.55
C LEU A 136 13.38 -7.47 1.70
N GLN A 137 12.68 -8.49 1.21
CA GLN A 137 13.19 -9.86 1.24
C GLN A 137 14.48 -10.02 0.44
N ASN A 138 14.54 -9.44 -0.76
CA ASN A 138 15.76 -9.46 -1.58
C ASN A 138 16.91 -8.74 -0.87
N LEU A 139 16.67 -7.56 -0.29
CA LEU A 139 17.69 -6.84 0.47
C LEU A 139 18.19 -7.66 1.66
N ARG A 140 17.31 -8.37 2.36
CA ARG A 140 17.70 -9.24 3.47
C ARG A 140 18.62 -10.35 3.00
N ARG A 141 18.21 -11.06 1.94
CA ARG A 141 19.01 -12.15 1.36
C ARG A 141 20.37 -11.65 0.89
N ASP A 142 20.43 -10.50 0.23
CA ASP A 142 21.69 -9.92 -0.25
C ASP A 142 22.65 -9.57 0.91
N ILE A 143 22.11 -9.13 2.06
CA ILE A 143 22.90 -8.87 3.27
C ILE A 143 23.42 -10.19 3.87
N GLU A 144 22.56 -11.21 3.99
CA GLU A 144 22.92 -12.54 4.52
C GLU A 144 24.00 -13.20 3.63
N GLU A 145 23.82 -13.22 2.30
CA GLU A 145 24.82 -13.75 1.36
C GLU A 145 26.16 -12.98 1.42
N TYR A 146 26.12 -11.65 1.57
CA TYR A 146 27.34 -10.86 1.72
C TYR A 146 28.06 -11.19 3.01
N ALA A 147 27.32 -11.35 4.12
CA ALA A 147 27.88 -11.71 5.41
C ALA A 147 28.58 -13.07 5.33
N GLU A 148 27.90 -14.10 4.82
CA GLU A 148 28.46 -15.47 4.66
C GLU A 148 29.76 -15.49 3.85
N ARG A 149 29.82 -14.79 2.72
CA ARG A 149 31.03 -14.74 1.86
C ARG A 149 32.23 -14.07 2.53
N HIS A 150 32.02 -13.21 3.53
CA HIS A 150 33.08 -12.46 4.20
C HIS A 150 33.40 -12.95 5.61
N THR A 151 32.55 -13.79 6.21
CA THR A 151 32.81 -14.42 7.51
C THR A 151 33.38 -15.83 7.41
N GLY A 152 33.42 -16.44 6.20
CA GLY A 152 34.12 -17.70 5.96
C GLY A 152 33.60 -18.82 6.85
N ALA A 153 32.33 -19.18 6.67
CA ALA A 153 31.82 -20.50 7.03
C ALA A 153 31.74 -21.36 5.76
#